data_AF-A0A962FCI4-F1
#
_entry.id   AF-A0A962FCI4-F1
#
_cell.length_a   1.000
_cell.length_b   1.000
_cell.length_c   1.000
_cell.angle_alpha   90.00
_cell.angle_beta   90.00
_cell.angle_gamma   90.00
#
_symmetry.space_group_name_H-M   'P 1'
#
loop_
_entity.id
_entity.type
_entity.pdbx_description
1 polymer ?
#
loop_
_entity_poly.entity_id
_entity_poly.type
_entity_poly.pdbx_seq_one_letter_code
_entity_poly.pdbx_strand_id
1 'polypeptide(L)'
;MDTLVMKFGGTSVANLERIENAAAKVAAEIARGNRCAVVVSAMAGVTNQLVQWCNELTPDYDAREYDAVVATGEQVTAGLMAIALQKRGIDARSWQGWQAGIVSTHAHGRARIQDIESGGLRAALDRGEVPVVAGFQGVSAEGRITTLGRGGSDTSAVALAAALKADRCDIYTDVDGVYTTDPRLVKEARKLKRVSFEEMLEMASVGAKVLQIRSVE
;
A
#
# COMPACT_ATOMS: atom_id res chain seq x y z
N MET A 1 9.74 -14.87 15.41
CA MET A 1 10.44 -13.89 14.55
C MET A 1 9.51 -13.74 13.38
N ASP A 2 8.67 -12.73 13.45
CA ASP A 2 7.46 -12.71 12.63
C ASP A 2 7.74 -11.87 11.38
N THR A 3 7.10 -12.23 10.28
CA THR A 3 7.17 -11.49 9.02
C THR A 3 5.93 -10.61 8.93
N LEU A 4 6.13 -9.30 8.91
CA LEU A 4 5.07 -8.31 8.88
C LEU A 4 5.04 -7.60 7.53
N VAL A 5 3.85 -7.38 7.00
CA VAL A 5 3.62 -6.39 5.95
C VAL A 5 2.98 -5.16 6.60
N MET A 6 3.62 -4.00 6.48
CA MET A 6 3.16 -2.76 7.10
C MET A 6 2.80 -1.75 6.00
N LYS A 7 1.50 -1.47 5.83
CA LYS A 7 1.02 -0.53 4.83
C LYS A 7 0.72 0.83 5.44
N PHE A 8 1.23 1.89 4.83
CA PHE A 8 0.94 3.27 5.21
C PHE A 8 0.13 3.98 4.12
N GLY A 9 -1.09 4.41 4.47
CA GLY A 9 -1.96 5.19 3.57
C GLY A 9 -1.47 6.62 3.38
N GLY A 10 -1.99 7.31 2.37
CA GLY A 10 -1.49 8.63 1.95
C GLY A 10 -1.52 9.70 3.05
N THR A 11 -2.48 9.63 3.99
CA THR A 11 -2.50 10.50 5.17
C THR A 11 -1.34 10.17 6.13
N SER A 12 -1.00 8.89 6.33
CA SER A 12 0.13 8.46 7.16
C SER A 12 1.50 8.84 6.59
N VAL A 13 1.57 9.24 5.31
CA VAL A 13 2.79 9.69 4.62
C VAL A 13 2.61 11.06 3.96
N ALA A 14 1.68 11.89 4.46
CA ALA A 14 1.29 13.14 3.79
C ALA A 14 2.42 14.18 3.64
N ASN A 15 3.43 14.12 4.49
CA ASN A 15 4.59 15.01 4.49
C ASN A 15 5.81 14.29 5.11
N LEU A 16 6.98 14.93 5.06
CA LEU A 16 8.23 14.34 5.54
C LEU A 16 8.19 13.99 7.04
N GLU A 17 7.53 14.80 7.87
CA GLU A 17 7.36 14.51 9.30
C GLU A 17 6.53 13.24 9.51
N ARG A 18 5.45 13.06 8.74
CA ARG A 18 4.63 11.84 8.80
C ARG A 18 5.37 10.61 8.28
N ILE A 19 6.20 10.76 7.25
CA ILE A 19 7.10 9.69 6.78
C ILE A 19 8.09 9.30 7.88
N GLU A 20 8.70 10.26 8.58
CA GLU A 20 9.57 10.00 9.72
C GLU A 20 8.85 9.25 10.85
N ASN A 21 7.60 9.65 11.15
CA ASN A 21 6.76 8.96 12.14
C ASN A 21 6.41 7.53 11.71
N ALA A 22 6.13 7.30 10.43
CA ALA A 22 5.88 5.97 9.88
C ALA A 22 7.14 5.08 9.92
N ALA A 23 8.30 5.63 9.53
CA ALA A 23 9.59 4.95 9.63
C ALA A 23 9.94 4.59 11.08
N ALA A 24 9.60 5.43 12.06
CA ALA A 24 9.77 5.12 13.47
C ALA A 24 8.93 3.92 13.94
N LYS A 25 7.73 3.71 13.36
CA LYS A 25 6.90 2.52 13.66
C LYS A 25 7.53 1.24 13.10
N VAL A 26 8.02 1.30 11.87
CA VAL A 26 8.76 0.18 11.25
C VAL A 26 10.01 -0.15 12.07
N ALA A 27 10.79 0.86 12.45
CA ALA A 27 11.97 0.69 13.30
C ALA A 27 11.65 0.02 14.65
N ALA A 28 10.51 0.37 15.25
CA ALA A 28 10.07 -0.24 16.50
C ALA A 28 9.71 -1.73 16.35
N GLU A 29 9.13 -2.15 15.22
CA GLU A 29 8.87 -3.57 14.96
C GLU A 29 10.16 -4.35 14.70
N ILE A 30 11.11 -3.76 13.98
CA ILE A 30 12.44 -4.36 13.75
C ILE A 30 13.18 -4.52 15.08
N ALA A 31 13.12 -3.53 15.97
CA ALA A 31 13.72 -3.61 17.30
C ALA A 31 13.11 -4.72 18.18
N ARG A 32 11.87 -5.16 17.89
CA ARG A 32 11.24 -6.32 18.54
C ARG A 32 11.64 -7.66 17.91
N GLY A 33 12.49 -7.65 16.88
CA GLY A 33 12.95 -8.83 16.17
C GLY A 33 12.04 -9.27 15.02
N ASN A 34 11.16 -8.40 14.52
CA ASN A 34 10.31 -8.71 13.38
C ASN A 34 11.00 -8.37 12.05
N ARG A 35 10.74 -9.16 11.00
CA ARG A 35 11.09 -8.81 9.61
C ARG A 35 9.94 -8.02 9.02
N CYS A 36 10.22 -6.88 8.41
CA CYS A 36 9.18 -5.98 7.92
C CYS A 36 9.33 -5.76 6.41
N ALA A 37 8.25 -5.96 5.66
CA ALA A 37 8.07 -5.40 4.33
C ALA A 37 7.10 -4.21 4.44
N VAL A 38 7.41 -3.09 3.81
CA VAL A 38 6.62 -1.86 3.90
C VAL A 38 5.91 -1.62 2.58
N VAL A 39 4.64 -1.22 2.63
CA VAL A 39 3.88 -0.77 1.45
C VAL A 39 3.46 0.68 1.67
N VAL A 40 3.67 1.54 0.68
CA VAL A 40 3.26 2.95 0.79
C VAL A 40 2.32 3.35 -0.33
N SER A 41 1.33 4.17 -0.01
CA SER A 41 0.57 4.96 -0.98
C SER A 41 1.32 6.24 -1.33
N ALA A 42 0.91 6.94 -2.39
CA ALA A 42 1.35 8.30 -2.63
C ALA A 42 1.01 9.23 -1.45
N MET A 43 1.81 10.27 -1.25
CA MET A 43 1.54 11.32 -0.27
C MET A 43 0.15 11.95 -0.53
N ALA A 44 -0.54 12.35 0.55
CA ALA A 44 -1.89 12.92 0.46
C ALA A 44 -1.99 14.05 -0.58
N GLY A 45 -2.98 13.94 -1.47
CA GLY A 45 -3.24 14.92 -2.53
C GLY A 45 -2.45 14.70 -3.83
N VAL A 46 -1.32 13.99 -3.80
CA VAL A 46 -0.45 13.81 -4.98
C VAL A 46 -1.15 13.01 -6.08
N THR A 47 -1.78 11.88 -5.76
CA THR A 47 -2.56 11.10 -6.74
C THR A 47 -3.65 11.95 -7.40
N ASN A 48 -4.35 12.78 -6.62
CA ASN A 48 -5.41 13.63 -7.16
C ASN A 48 -4.86 14.67 -8.13
N GLN A 49 -3.71 15.27 -7.84
CA GLN A 49 -3.02 16.20 -8.72
C GLN A 49 -2.59 15.54 -10.03
N LEU A 50 -2.00 14.33 -9.95
CA LEU A 50 -1.59 13.56 -11.12
C LEU A 50 -2.79 13.21 -12.03
N VAL A 51 -3.89 12.75 -11.43
CA VAL A 51 -5.15 12.49 -12.14
C VAL A 51 -5.72 13.77 -12.76
N GLN A 52 -5.67 14.89 -12.04
CA GLN A 52 -6.12 16.18 -12.54
C GLN A 52 -5.34 16.60 -13.79
N TRP A 53 -4.02 16.48 -13.81
CA TRP A 53 -3.20 16.80 -14.98
C TRP A 53 -3.54 15.95 -16.20
N CYS A 54 -3.77 14.64 -16.01
CA CYS A 54 -4.23 13.80 -17.11
C CYS A 54 -5.54 14.32 -17.70
N ASN A 55 -6.54 14.60 -16.85
CA ASN A 55 -7.87 15.07 -17.27
C ASN A 55 -7.84 16.47 -17.89
N GLU A 56 -7.00 17.38 -17.39
CA GLU A 56 -6.84 18.74 -17.93
C GLU A 56 -6.20 18.73 -19.32
N LEU A 57 -5.32 17.77 -19.61
CA LEU A 57 -4.74 17.62 -20.95
C LEU A 57 -5.78 17.12 -21.95
N THR A 58 -6.52 16.06 -21.59
CA THR A 58 -7.70 15.58 -22.32
C THR A 58 -8.45 14.56 -21.45
N PRO A 59 -9.79 14.54 -21.41
CA PRO A 59 -10.52 13.47 -20.74
C PRO A 59 -10.48 12.12 -21.48
N ASP A 60 -10.07 12.11 -22.75
CA ASP A 60 -9.97 10.92 -23.62
C ASP A 60 -8.51 10.51 -23.82
N TYR A 61 -7.78 10.30 -22.72
CA TYR A 61 -6.40 9.80 -22.75
C TYR A 61 -6.36 8.26 -22.83
N ASP A 62 -5.23 7.76 -23.34
CA ASP A 62 -4.89 6.35 -23.22
C ASP A 62 -4.65 5.99 -21.75
N ALA A 63 -5.40 5.01 -21.25
CA ALA A 63 -5.28 4.52 -19.87
C ALA A 63 -3.87 4.00 -19.53
N ARG A 64 -3.09 3.59 -20.53
CA ARG A 64 -1.69 3.17 -20.36
C ARG A 64 -0.79 4.32 -19.94
N GLU A 65 -1.06 5.53 -20.39
CA GLU A 65 -0.31 6.73 -20.01
C GLU A 65 -0.80 7.29 -18.68
N TYR A 66 -2.10 7.18 -18.41
CA TYR A 66 -2.64 7.44 -17.07
C TYR A 66 -1.92 6.61 -16.00
N ASP A 67 -1.77 5.30 -16.22
CA ASP A 67 -1.08 4.42 -15.27
C ASP A 67 0.39 4.80 -15.09
N ALA A 68 1.08 5.18 -16.17
CA ALA A 68 2.46 5.65 -16.10
C ALA A 68 2.59 6.93 -15.27
N VAL A 69 1.67 7.88 -15.42
CA VAL A 69 1.66 9.14 -14.66
C VAL A 69 1.33 8.89 -13.20
N VAL A 70 0.20 8.24 -12.90
CA VAL A 70 -0.32 8.16 -11.53
C VAL A 70 0.55 7.27 -10.65
N ALA A 71 1.17 6.22 -11.21
CA ALA A 71 2.10 5.37 -10.48
C ALA A 71 3.27 6.14 -9.85
N THR A 72 3.69 7.27 -10.43
CA THR A 72 4.85 8.03 -9.94
C THR A 72 4.72 8.50 -8.48
N GLY A 73 3.51 8.73 -7.99
CA GLY A 73 3.27 9.20 -6.62
C GLY A 73 3.77 8.22 -5.56
N GLU A 74 3.50 6.93 -5.74
CA GLU A 74 4.01 5.88 -4.85
C GLU A 74 5.52 5.68 -5.00
N GLN A 75 6.10 5.89 -6.18
CA GLN A 75 7.55 5.75 -6.40
C GLN A 75 8.33 6.76 -5.55
N VAL A 76 7.87 8.01 -5.56
CA VAL A 76 8.46 9.10 -4.74
C VAL A 76 8.37 8.72 -3.26
N THR A 77 7.19 8.29 -2.81
CA THR A 77 6.95 7.99 -1.41
C THR A 77 7.77 6.79 -0.93
N ALA A 78 7.92 5.75 -1.76
CA ALA A 78 8.74 4.58 -1.45
C ALA A 78 10.22 4.95 -1.30
N GLY A 79 10.74 5.81 -2.18
CA GLY A 79 12.10 6.33 -2.06
C GLY A 79 12.31 7.14 -0.77
N LEU A 80 11.39 8.05 -0.45
CA LEU A 80 11.47 8.86 0.78
C LEU A 80 11.41 8.02 2.05
N MET A 81 10.52 7.02 2.09
CA MET A 81 10.42 6.09 3.22
C MET A 81 11.70 5.25 3.37
N ALA A 82 12.28 4.75 2.27
CA ALA A 82 13.55 4.04 2.32
C ALA A 82 14.68 4.92 2.87
N ILE A 83 14.78 6.19 2.44
CA ILE A 83 15.76 7.15 2.99
C ILE A 83 15.52 7.38 4.48
N ALA A 84 14.27 7.53 4.92
CA ALA A 84 13.95 7.73 6.33
C ALA A 84 14.34 6.52 7.22
N LEU A 85 14.22 5.30 6.69
CA LEU A 85 14.70 4.08 7.36
C LEU A 85 16.23 4.00 7.38
N GLN A 86 16.88 4.28 6.24
CA GLN A 86 18.35 4.30 6.14
C GLN A 86 18.99 5.31 7.10
N LYS A 87 18.39 6.50 7.24
CA LYS A 87 18.79 7.52 8.23
C LYS A 87 18.80 6.98 9.67
N ARG A 88 18.04 5.93 9.96
CA ARG A 88 17.95 5.25 11.27
C ARG A 88 18.87 4.04 11.38
N GLY A 89 19.76 3.83 10.40
CA GLY A 89 20.65 2.68 10.36
C GLY A 89 19.99 1.37 9.95
N ILE A 90 18.78 1.44 9.37
CA ILE A 90 18.05 0.26 8.86
C ILE A 90 18.37 0.09 7.38
N ASP A 91 18.85 -1.09 6.99
CA ASP A 91 19.03 -1.41 5.57
C ASP A 91 17.65 -1.50 4.91
N ALA A 92 17.36 -0.58 3.99
CA ALA A 92 16.06 -0.46 3.36
C ALA A 92 16.23 -0.01 1.90
N ARG A 93 15.34 -0.47 1.02
CA ARG A 93 15.38 -0.11 -0.40
C ARG A 93 13.98 0.02 -0.96
N SER A 94 13.78 0.93 -1.91
CA SER A 94 12.51 1.07 -2.61
C SER A 94 12.37 0.01 -3.71
N TRP A 95 11.17 -0.53 -3.85
CA TRP A 95 10.80 -1.54 -4.84
C TRP A 95 9.56 -1.05 -5.59
N GLN A 96 9.68 -0.81 -6.89
CA GLN A 96 8.53 -0.51 -7.73
C GLN A 96 7.73 -1.79 -8.01
N GLY A 97 6.47 -1.67 -8.46
CA GLY A 97 5.59 -2.83 -8.68
C GLY A 97 6.23 -3.94 -9.53
N TRP A 98 6.97 -3.58 -10.58
CA TRP A 98 7.69 -4.54 -11.44
C TRP A 98 8.92 -5.18 -10.76
N GLN A 99 9.61 -4.46 -9.88
CA GLN A 99 10.73 -5.01 -9.09
C GLN A 99 10.22 -5.96 -8.01
N ALA A 100 9.06 -5.64 -7.43
CA ALA A 100 8.38 -6.45 -6.42
C ALA A 100 7.72 -7.71 -6.99
N GLY A 101 7.74 -7.89 -8.33
CA GLY A 101 7.17 -9.06 -9.01
C GLY A 101 5.64 -9.06 -9.08
N ILE A 102 4.97 -7.89 -8.97
CA ILE A 102 3.50 -7.82 -8.99
C ILE A 102 2.99 -7.92 -10.43
N VAL A 103 2.55 -9.12 -10.83
CA VAL A 103 1.97 -9.39 -12.16
C VAL A 103 0.48 -9.12 -12.13
N SER A 104 -0.04 -8.47 -13.16
CA SER A 104 -1.44 -8.07 -13.21
C SER A 104 -2.04 -8.09 -14.62
N THR A 105 -3.36 -8.01 -14.69
CA THR A 105 -4.10 -7.91 -15.95
C THR A 105 -3.83 -6.59 -16.70
N HIS A 106 -4.02 -6.57 -18.02
CA HIS A 106 -3.90 -5.37 -18.87
C HIS A 106 -5.04 -4.32 -18.74
N ALA A 107 -5.93 -4.45 -17.74
CA ALA A 107 -7.05 -3.53 -17.52
C ALA A 107 -6.58 -2.23 -16.84
N HIS A 108 -5.83 -1.39 -17.56
CA HIS A 108 -5.24 -0.14 -17.07
C HIS A 108 -6.23 0.74 -16.29
N GLY A 109 -5.76 1.38 -15.22
CA GLY A 109 -6.57 2.15 -14.26
C GLY A 109 -7.33 1.31 -13.22
N ARG A 110 -7.48 -0.02 -13.43
CA ARG A 110 -8.27 -0.92 -12.58
C ARG A 110 -7.83 -2.38 -12.67
N ALA A 111 -6.53 -2.61 -12.88
CA ALA A 111 -5.97 -3.93 -13.06
C ALA A 111 -6.17 -4.81 -11.82
N ARG A 112 -6.14 -6.13 -12.02
CA ARG A 112 -6.18 -7.12 -10.95
C ARG A 112 -4.84 -7.84 -10.86
N ILE A 113 -4.34 -8.03 -9.64
CA ILE A 113 -3.15 -8.85 -9.41
C ILE A 113 -3.48 -10.29 -9.81
N GLN A 114 -2.63 -10.88 -10.65
CA GLN A 114 -2.72 -12.27 -11.08
C GLN A 114 -1.76 -13.16 -10.29
N ASP A 115 -0.55 -12.66 -10.05
CA ASP A 115 0.47 -13.36 -9.28
C ASP A 115 1.47 -12.36 -8.67
N ILE A 116 2.24 -12.81 -7.68
CA ILE A 116 3.37 -12.06 -7.13
C ILE A 116 4.60 -12.96 -7.08
N GLU A 117 5.55 -12.67 -7.96
CA GLU A 117 6.87 -13.30 -8.01
C GLU A 117 7.77 -12.79 -6.87
N SER A 118 7.45 -13.18 -5.64
CA SER A 118 8.05 -12.65 -4.40
C SER A 118 9.50 -13.08 -4.12
N GLY A 119 10.16 -13.80 -5.03
CA GLY A 119 11.50 -14.35 -4.80
C GLY A 119 12.55 -13.29 -4.44
N GLY A 120 12.53 -12.15 -5.15
CA GLY A 120 13.43 -11.03 -4.86
C GLY A 120 13.18 -10.38 -3.50
N LEU A 121 11.90 -10.22 -3.12
CA LEU A 121 11.50 -9.65 -1.83
C LEU A 121 11.83 -10.58 -0.67
N ARG A 122 11.62 -11.90 -0.82
CA ARG A 122 12.00 -12.89 0.20
C ARG A 122 13.50 -12.88 0.44
N ALA A 123 14.28 -12.89 -0.65
CA ALA A 123 15.74 -12.78 -0.55
C ALA A 123 16.18 -11.46 0.11
N ALA A 124 15.41 -10.37 -0.01
CA ALA A 124 15.65 -9.10 0.68
C ALA A 124 15.42 -9.21 2.18
N LEU A 125 14.28 -9.77 2.56
CA LEU A 125 13.96 -10.00 3.97
C LEU A 125 14.96 -10.95 4.63
N ASP A 126 15.42 -12.00 3.93
CA ASP A 126 16.37 -12.98 4.45
C ASP A 126 17.76 -12.41 4.70
N ARG A 127 18.17 -11.37 3.95
CA ARG A 127 19.42 -10.63 4.20
C ARG A 127 19.28 -9.46 5.19
N GLY A 128 18.09 -9.27 5.76
CA GLY A 128 17.80 -8.18 6.71
C GLY A 128 17.48 -6.83 6.07
N GLU A 129 17.30 -6.77 4.75
CA GLU A 129 16.84 -5.56 4.04
C GLU A 129 15.33 -5.39 4.24
N VAL A 130 14.88 -4.16 4.46
CA VAL A 130 13.47 -3.77 4.50
C VAL A 130 13.03 -3.32 3.10
N PRO A 131 12.28 -4.15 2.35
CA PRO A 131 11.72 -3.73 1.08
C PRO A 131 10.58 -2.72 1.31
N VAL A 132 10.70 -1.55 0.72
CA VAL A 132 9.66 -0.51 0.69
C VAL A 132 9.00 -0.50 -0.68
N VAL A 133 7.85 -1.18 -0.77
CA VAL A 133 7.13 -1.39 -2.03
C VAL A 133 6.21 -0.21 -2.32
N ALA A 134 6.29 0.31 -3.54
CA ALA A 134 5.29 1.20 -4.10
C ALA A 134 3.99 0.41 -4.30
N GLY A 135 2.98 0.68 -3.46
CA GLY A 135 1.67 0.02 -3.58
C GLY A 135 0.94 0.47 -4.84
N PHE A 136 -0.28 -0.03 -5.07
CA PHE A 136 -1.17 0.39 -6.16
C PHE A 136 -0.69 0.06 -7.58
N GLN A 137 0.58 -0.31 -7.76
CA GLN A 137 1.20 -0.64 -9.03
C GLN A 137 1.26 -2.16 -9.29
N GLY A 138 1.28 -2.50 -10.57
CA GLY A 138 1.66 -3.83 -11.08
C GLY A 138 2.31 -3.71 -12.45
N VAL A 139 2.62 -4.85 -13.06
CA VAL A 139 3.08 -4.94 -14.44
C VAL A 139 2.18 -5.89 -15.23
N SER A 140 1.81 -5.52 -16.44
CA SER A 140 1.09 -6.40 -17.36
C SER A 140 2.04 -7.40 -18.03
N ALA A 141 1.50 -8.43 -18.68
CA ALA A 141 2.28 -9.42 -19.43
C ALA A 141 3.14 -8.79 -20.55
N GLU A 142 2.72 -7.61 -21.05
CA GLU A 142 3.45 -6.83 -22.07
C GLU A 142 4.55 -5.94 -21.47
N GLY A 143 4.81 -6.01 -20.16
CA GLY A 143 5.84 -5.22 -19.49
C GLY A 143 5.45 -3.75 -19.24
N ARG A 144 4.16 -3.41 -19.30
CA ARG A 144 3.66 -2.06 -19.02
C ARG A 144 3.24 -1.91 -17.56
N ILE A 145 3.47 -0.72 -17.00
CA ILE A 145 2.95 -0.36 -15.68
C ILE A 145 1.42 -0.36 -15.74
N THR A 146 0.81 -0.94 -14.72
CA THR A 146 -0.64 -0.94 -14.51
C THR A 146 -0.95 -0.42 -13.13
N THR A 147 -2.13 0.18 -12.95
CA THR A 147 -2.63 0.54 -11.62
C THR A 147 -3.84 -0.27 -11.20
N LEU A 148 -3.96 -0.55 -9.90
CA LEU A 148 -4.98 -1.45 -9.33
C LEU A 148 -6.31 -0.74 -9.02
N GLY A 149 -6.39 0.56 -9.31
CA GLY A 149 -7.56 1.40 -9.01
C GLY A 149 -7.62 1.84 -7.54
N ARG A 150 -8.74 2.45 -7.16
CA ARG A 150 -8.94 2.98 -5.80
C ARG A 150 -8.76 1.87 -4.76
N GLY A 151 -7.97 2.14 -3.73
CA GLY A 151 -7.62 1.13 -2.72
C GLY A 151 -6.45 0.23 -3.08
N GLY A 152 -5.84 0.43 -4.25
CA GLY A 152 -4.82 -0.47 -4.76
C GLY A 152 -3.64 -0.72 -3.81
N SER A 153 -3.24 0.25 -2.99
CA SER A 153 -2.17 0.02 -2.00
C SER A 153 -2.57 -0.97 -0.90
N ASP A 154 -3.84 -1.02 -0.50
CA ASP A 154 -4.33 -2.01 0.48
C ASP A 154 -4.33 -3.40 -0.17
N THR A 155 -4.81 -3.51 -1.40
CA THR A 155 -4.75 -4.77 -2.19
C THR A 155 -3.31 -5.23 -2.38
N SER A 156 -2.37 -4.33 -2.70
CA SER A 156 -0.94 -4.66 -2.77
C SER A 156 -0.43 -5.23 -1.46
N ALA A 157 -0.79 -4.63 -0.31
CA ALA A 157 -0.32 -5.08 0.99
C ALA A 157 -0.82 -6.48 1.35
N VAL A 158 -2.10 -6.75 1.14
CA VAL A 158 -2.68 -8.07 1.44
C VAL A 158 -2.14 -9.13 0.49
N ALA A 159 -2.03 -8.83 -0.81
CA ALA A 159 -1.46 -9.76 -1.77
C ALA A 159 0.03 -10.05 -1.47
N LEU A 160 0.81 -9.03 -1.10
CA LEU A 160 2.20 -9.20 -0.67
C LEU A 160 2.30 -10.01 0.62
N ALA A 161 1.41 -9.81 1.59
CA ALA A 161 1.37 -10.58 2.81
C ALA A 161 1.13 -12.07 2.51
N ALA A 162 0.18 -12.38 1.63
CA ALA A 162 -0.06 -13.75 1.18
C ALA A 162 1.17 -14.32 0.45
N ALA A 163 1.76 -13.58 -0.49
CA ALA A 163 2.91 -14.01 -1.27
C ALA A 163 4.17 -14.22 -0.41
N LEU A 164 4.38 -13.41 0.61
CA LEU A 164 5.50 -13.51 1.56
C LEU A 164 5.24 -14.49 2.70
N LYS A 165 4.03 -15.06 2.80
CA LYS A 165 3.57 -15.86 3.95
C LYS A 165 3.77 -15.09 5.26
N ALA A 166 3.39 -13.82 5.25
CA ALA A 166 3.49 -12.95 6.42
C ALA A 166 2.54 -13.40 7.52
N ASP A 167 2.99 -13.28 8.77
CA ASP A 167 2.22 -13.61 9.96
C ASP A 167 1.13 -12.56 10.23
N ARG A 168 1.37 -11.30 9.80
CA ARG A 168 0.45 -10.18 9.99
C ARG A 168 0.59 -9.13 8.89
N CYS A 169 -0.55 -8.59 8.43
CA CYS A 169 -0.61 -7.42 7.57
C CYS A 169 -1.24 -6.25 8.35
N ASP A 170 -0.44 -5.24 8.65
CA ASP A 170 -0.87 -4.04 9.38
C ASP A 170 -1.22 -2.91 8.40
N ILE A 171 -2.47 -2.45 8.44
CA ILE A 171 -2.93 -1.33 7.62
C ILE A 171 -3.00 -0.07 8.50
N TYR A 172 -2.08 0.87 8.28
CA TYR A 172 -2.05 2.17 8.94
C TYR A 172 -2.81 3.21 8.11
N THR A 173 -3.84 3.80 8.71
CA THR A 173 -4.69 4.83 8.11
C THR A 173 -4.98 5.96 9.12
N ASP A 174 -5.84 6.90 8.74
CA ASP A 174 -6.29 8.06 9.53
C ASP A 174 -7.31 7.73 10.62
N VAL A 175 -7.81 6.50 10.67
CA VAL A 175 -8.62 5.97 11.77
C VAL A 175 -7.82 4.95 12.57
N ASP A 176 -8.04 4.90 13.88
CA ASP A 176 -7.30 4.00 14.77
C ASP A 176 -7.87 2.57 14.77
N GLY A 177 -8.93 2.28 14.01
CA GLY A 177 -9.48 0.96 13.76
C GLY A 177 -10.84 0.98 13.08
N VAL A 178 -11.49 -0.18 13.02
CA VAL A 178 -12.87 -0.32 12.56
C VAL A 178 -13.82 -0.04 13.72
N TYR A 179 -14.84 0.77 13.47
CA TYR A 179 -15.87 1.13 14.45
C TYR A 179 -17.20 0.46 14.08
N THR A 180 -18.09 0.31 15.05
CA THR A 180 -19.45 -0.22 14.84
C THR A 180 -20.25 0.58 13.79
N THR A 181 -19.93 1.85 13.60
CA THR A 181 -20.45 2.74 12.54
C THR A 181 -19.50 3.93 12.36
N ASP A 182 -19.78 4.86 11.44
CA ASP A 182 -18.94 6.05 11.23
C ASP A 182 -18.96 6.97 12.48
N PRO A 183 -17.83 7.10 13.22
CA PRO A 183 -17.78 7.88 14.45
C PRO A 183 -17.95 9.39 14.22
N ARG A 184 -17.85 9.86 12.97
CA ARG A 184 -18.13 11.26 12.60
C ARG A 184 -19.63 11.55 12.55
N LEU A 185 -20.45 10.51 12.37
CA LEU A 185 -21.91 10.61 12.32
C LEU A 185 -22.54 10.23 13.66
N VAL A 186 -22.02 9.20 14.32
CA VAL A 186 -22.55 8.68 15.60
C VAL A 186 -21.45 8.69 16.65
N LYS A 187 -21.57 9.55 17.66
CA LYS A 187 -20.52 9.76 18.69
C LYS A 187 -20.34 8.56 19.61
N GLU A 188 -21.36 7.72 19.73
CA GLU A 188 -21.39 6.50 20.54
C GLU A 188 -20.74 5.31 19.82
N ALA A 189 -20.26 5.48 18.59
CA ALA A 189 -19.59 4.43 17.83
C ALA A 189 -18.41 3.87 18.63
N ARG A 190 -18.34 2.53 18.72
CA ARG A 190 -17.32 1.83 19.49
C ARG A 190 -16.34 1.17 18.55
N LYS A 191 -15.05 1.23 18.90
CA LYS A 191 -14.00 0.50 18.21
C LYS A 191 -14.18 -1.01 18.41
N LEU A 192 -14.20 -1.75 17.31
CA LEU A 192 -14.24 -3.20 17.31
C LEU A 192 -12.86 -3.74 17.72
N LYS A 193 -12.84 -4.69 18.66
CA LYS A 193 -11.58 -5.34 19.07
C LYS A 193 -11.09 -6.34 18.03
N ARG A 194 -12.03 -7.02 17.37
CA ARG A 194 -11.83 -8.00 16.31
C ARG A 194 -13.06 -7.94 15.40
N VAL A 195 -12.84 -8.18 14.11
CA VAL A 195 -13.89 -8.33 13.10
C VAL A 195 -13.43 -9.45 12.18
N SER A 196 -14.33 -10.35 11.82
CA SER A 196 -14.03 -11.39 10.84
C SER A 196 -13.94 -10.81 9.44
N PHE A 197 -13.36 -11.60 8.54
CA PHE A 197 -13.26 -11.25 7.13
C PHE A 197 -14.62 -10.99 6.49
N GLU A 198 -15.58 -11.89 6.71
CA GLU A 198 -16.95 -11.80 6.17
C GLU A 198 -17.67 -10.56 6.69
N GLU A 199 -17.58 -10.29 8.01
CA GLU A 199 -18.16 -9.07 8.58
C GLU A 199 -17.52 -7.80 7.98
N MET A 200 -16.20 -7.80 7.75
CA MET A 200 -15.53 -6.65 7.15
C MET A 200 -15.93 -6.44 5.68
N LEU A 201 -16.15 -7.52 4.91
CA LEU A 201 -16.68 -7.45 3.55
C LEU A 201 -18.07 -6.82 3.54
N GLU A 202 -18.97 -7.29 4.40
CA GLU A 202 -20.32 -6.74 4.50
C GLU A 202 -20.28 -5.26 4.88
N MET A 203 -19.48 -4.89 5.89
CA MET A 203 -19.29 -3.50 6.30
C MET A 203 -18.72 -2.62 5.18
N ALA A 204 -17.72 -3.10 4.44
CA ALA A 204 -17.14 -2.37 3.32
C ALA A 204 -18.13 -2.22 2.15
N SER A 205 -18.96 -3.24 1.90
CA SER A 205 -20.00 -3.22 0.86
C SER A 205 -21.07 -2.15 1.12
N VAL A 206 -21.42 -1.91 2.39
CA VAL A 206 -22.41 -0.90 2.80
C VAL A 206 -21.78 0.48 3.09
N GLY A 207 -20.51 0.67 2.76
CA GLY A 207 -19.87 1.99 2.72
C GLY A 207 -18.88 2.30 3.84
N ALA A 208 -18.44 1.32 4.63
CA ALA A 208 -17.31 1.53 5.54
C ALA A 208 -16.04 1.85 4.74
N LYS A 209 -15.55 3.10 4.86
CA LYS A 209 -14.40 3.60 4.08
C LYS A 209 -13.03 3.22 4.66
N VAL A 210 -13.00 2.41 5.73
CA VAL A 210 -11.77 2.09 6.48
C VAL A 210 -10.87 1.12 5.72
N LEU A 211 -11.47 0.20 4.95
CA LEU A 211 -10.75 -0.83 4.20
C LEU A 211 -11.51 -1.13 2.91
N GLN A 212 -10.81 -1.30 1.80
CA GLN A 212 -11.43 -1.47 0.49
C GLN A 212 -11.79 -2.95 0.25
N ILE A 213 -12.97 -3.22 -0.32
CA ILE A 213 -13.52 -4.58 -0.51
C ILE A 213 -12.48 -5.51 -1.18
N ARG A 214 -11.77 -4.99 -2.19
CA ARG A 214 -10.74 -5.70 -2.96
C ARG A 214 -9.44 -6.04 -2.20
N SER A 215 -9.26 -5.49 -1.01
CA SER A 215 -8.17 -5.91 -0.12
C SER A 215 -8.62 -6.95 0.89
N VAL A 216 -9.93 -7.16 1.00
CA VAL A 216 -10.47 -8.27 1.76
C VAL A 216 -10.55 -9.47 0.81
N GLU A 217 -11.22 -9.38 -0.35
CA GLU A 217 -11.25 -10.46 -1.39
C GLU A 217 -9.92 -11.21 -1.63
#